data_AF-A0A7X9W065-F1
#
_entry.id   AF-A0A7X9W065-F1
#
_cell.length_a   1.000
_cell.length_b   1.000
_cell.length_c   1.000
_cell.angle_alpha   90.00
_cell.angle_beta   90.00
_cell.angle_gamma   90.00
#
_symmetry.space_group_name_H-M   'P 1'
#
loop_
_entity.id
_entity.type
_entity.pdbx_description
1 polymer ?
#
loop_
_entity_poly.entity_id
_entity_poly.type
_entity_poly.pdbx_seq_one_letter_code
_entity_poly.pdbx_strand_id
1 'polypeptide(L)' 'MNHEELDQVYTGMAQTLTRVGEPRASLLLSILGLSLLSRQPDAASALALLAQAESACLGEDAVANYPAPTPACPT' A
#
# COMPACT_ATOMS: atom_id res chain seq x y z
N MET A 1 -1.58 13.17 -11.28
CA MET A 1 -2.62 12.11 -11.30
C MET A 1 -3.81 12.66 -10.53
N ASN A 2 -4.99 12.65 -11.14
CA ASN A 2 -6.21 13.18 -10.54
C ASN A 2 -6.88 12.12 -9.65
N HIS A 3 -7.85 12.54 -8.83
CA HIS A 3 -8.56 11.65 -7.90
C HIS A 3 -9.23 10.46 -8.61
N GLU A 4 -9.86 10.70 -9.76
CA GLU A 4 -10.52 9.67 -10.57
C GLU A 4 -9.53 8.66 -11.17
N GLU A 5 -8.35 9.13 -11.60
CA GLU A 5 -7.30 8.24 -12.12
C GLU A 5 -6.71 7.37 -11.01
N LEU A 6 -6.58 7.92 -9.80
CA LEU A 6 -6.16 7.20 -8.61
C LEU A 6 -7.17 6.12 -8.22
N ASP A 7 -8.45 6.48 -8.14
CA ASP A 7 -9.54 5.54 -7.87
C ASP A 7 -9.52 4.37 -8.86
N GLN A 8 -9.43 4.67 -10.15
CA GLN A 8 -9.38 3.65 -11.19
C GLN A 8 -8.17 2.71 -11.05
N VAL A 9 -7.00 3.24 -10.68
CA VAL A 9 -5.81 2.41 -10.45
C VAL A 9 -5.97 1.54 -9.19
N TYR A 10 -6.51 2.08 -8.11
CA TYR A 10 -6.79 1.31 -6.89
C TYR A 10 -7.82 0.21 -7.14
N THR A 11 -8.92 0.53 -7.81
CA THR A 11 -9.96 -0.44 -8.18
C THR A 11 -9.41 -1.50 -9.14
N GLY A 12 -8.55 -1.12 -10.09
CA GLY A 12 -7.87 -2.06 -10.98
C GLY A 12 -6.93 -3.00 -10.22
N MET A 13 -6.17 -2.49 -9.26
CA MET A 13 -5.30 -3.28 -8.40
C MET A 13 -6.08 -4.28 -7.55
N ALA A 14 -7.15 -3.82 -6.89
CA ALA A 14 -8.01 -4.66 -6.06
C ALA A 14 -8.63 -5.82 -6.87
N GLN A 15 -9.21 -5.52 -8.04
CA GLN A 15 -9.78 -6.53 -8.92
C GLN A 15 -8.73 -7.55 -9.40
N THR A 16 -7.51 -7.07 -9.69
CA THR A 16 -6.42 -7.94 -10.14
C THR A 16 -5.99 -8.87 -9.02
N LEU A 17 -5.84 -8.36 -7.79
CA LEU A 17 -5.52 -9.17 -6.62
C LEU A 17 -6.61 -10.21 -6.34
N THR A 18 -7.89 -9.84 -6.42
CA THR A 18 -9.01 -10.78 -6.28
C THR A 18 -8.99 -11.88 -7.35
N ARG A 19 -8.68 -11.55 -8.61
CA ARG A 19 -8.61 -12.52 -9.71
C ARG A 19 -7.45 -13.50 -9.55
N VAL A 20 -6.31 -13.02 -9.07
CA VAL A 20 -5.08 -13.81 -8.90
C VAL A 20 -5.11 -14.67 -7.64
N GLY A 21 -5.87 -14.21 -6.63
CA GLY A 21 -6.09 -14.90 -5.37
C GLY A 21 -4.94 -14.70 -4.37
N GLU A 22 -5.26 -14.86 -3.08
CA GLU A 22 -4.32 -14.78 -1.96
C GLU A 22 -2.99 -15.51 -2.14
N PRO A 23 -2.92 -16.77 -2.61
CA PRO A 23 -1.65 -17.49 -2.69
C PRO A 23 -0.68 -16.90 -3.69
N ARG A 24 -1.16 -16.12 -4.67
CA ARG A 24 -0.35 -15.50 -5.72
C ARG A 24 -0.27 -13.98 -5.59
N ALA A 25 -0.95 -13.38 -4.62
CA ALA A 25 -0.94 -11.95 -4.38
C ALA A 25 0.49 -11.44 -4.11
N SER A 26 1.24 -12.11 -3.24
CA SER A 26 2.63 -11.74 -2.92
C SER A 26 3.55 -11.84 -4.15
N LEU A 27 3.38 -12.87 -4.98
CA LEU A 27 4.12 -13.01 -6.24
C LEU A 27 3.77 -11.88 -7.23
N LEU A 28 2.48 -11.56 -7.39
CA LEU A 28 2.04 -10.46 -8.26
C LEU A 28 2.64 -9.12 -7.82
N LEU A 29 2.59 -8.83 -6.52
CA LEU A 29 3.16 -7.60 -5.97
C LEU A 29 4.67 -7.55 -6.15
N SER A 30 5.36 -8.69 -6.04
CA SER A 30 6.80 -8.78 -6.30
C SER A 30 7.14 -8.45 -7.75
N ILE A 31 6.37 -8.98 -8.71
CA ILE A 31 6.56 -8.71 -10.14
C ILE A 31 6.25 -7.25 -10.49
N LEU A 32 5.16 -6.71 -9.95
CA LEU A 32 4.78 -5.31 -10.12
C LEU A 32 5.86 -4.38 -9.55
N GLY A 33 6.32 -4.66 -8.33
CA GLY A 33 7.39 -3.93 -7.67
C GLY A 33 8.68 -3.94 -8.49
N LEU A 34 9.12 -5.11 -8.95
CA LEU A 34 10.34 -5.22 -9.76
C LEU A 34 10.22 -4.45 -11.10
N SER A 35 9.04 -4.49 -11.72
CA SER A 35 8.76 -3.73 -12.95
C SER A 35 8.79 -2.21 -12.72
N LEU A 36 8.32 -1.74 -11.56
CA LEU A 36 8.38 -0.32 -11.18
C LEU A 36 9.80 0.12 -10.82
N LEU A 37 10.58 -0.74 -10.15
CA LEU A 37 11.99 -0.49 -9.85
C LEU A 37 12.82 -0.40 -11.13
N SER A 38 12.57 -1.28 -12.11
CA SER A 38 13.27 -1.25 -13.40
C SER A 38 13.03 0.02 -14.21
N ARG A 39 11.98 0.80 -13.89
CA ARG A 39 11.67 2.08 -14.54
C ARG A 39 12.29 3.27 -13.81
N GLN A 40 12.93 3.06 -12.66
CA GLN A 40 13.60 4.12 -11.94
C GLN A 40 14.87 4.54 -12.69
N PRO A 41 15.15 5.85 -12.74
CA PRO A 41 16.31 6.36 -13.45
C PRO A 41 17.63 6.07 -12.73
N ASP A 42 17.59 5.79 -11.42
CA ASP A 42 18.78 5.62 -10.58
C ASP A 42 18.55 4.61 -9.44
N ALA A 43 19.64 3.91 -9.07
CA ALA A 43 19.63 2.90 -8.01
C ALA A 43 19.36 3.50 -6.62
N ALA A 44 19.80 4.73 -6.34
CA ALA A 44 19.53 5.39 -5.07
C ALA A 44 18.04 5.71 -4.90
N SER A 45 17.35 6.11 -5.97
CA SER A 45 15.89 6.31 -5.93
C SER A 45 15.14 4.99 -5.70
N ALA A 46 15.57 3.89 -6.31
CA ALA A 46 15.00 2.57 -6.08
C ALA A 46 15.20 2.11 -4.63
N LEU A 47 16.40 2.29 -4.07
CA LEU A 47 16.71 1.96 -2.67
C LEU A 47 15.91 2.82 -1.68
N ALA A 48 15.71 4.11 -1.97
CA ALA A 48 14.90 4.98 -1.13
C ALA A 48 13.42 4.57 -1.10
N LEU A 49 12.88 4.06 -2.22
CA LEU A 49 11.51 3.51 -2.26
C LEU A 49 11.40 2.19 -1.48
N LEU A 50 12.42 1.33 -1.55
CA LEU A 50 12.47 0.10 -0.76
C LEU A 50 12.51 0.40 0.74
N ALA A 51 13.35 1.34 1.17
CA ALA A 51 13.42 1.74 2.58
C ALA A 51 12.09 2.32 3.10
N GLN A 52 11.41 3.15 2.29
CA GLN A 52 10.08 3.68 2.65
C GLN A 52 9.03 2.58 2.78
N ALA A 53 9.01 1.62 1.85
CA ALA A 53 8.10 0.48 1.91
C ALA A 53 8.39 -0.41 3.13
N GLU A 54 9.67 -0.61 3.47
CA GLU A 54 10.09 -1.34 4.66
C GLU A 54 9.63 -0.64 5.94
N SER A 55 9.84 0.68 6.07
CA SER A 55 9.35 1.46 7.22
C SER A 55 7.82 1.42 7.33
N ALA A 56 7.09 1.52 6.22
CA ALA A 56 5.63 1.42 6.22
C ALA A 56 5.13 0.02 6.64
N CYS A 57 5.87 -1.05 6.30
CA CYS A 57 5.52 -2.42 6.66
C CYS A 57 5.88 -2.78 8.11
N LEU A 58 7.01 -2.27 8.62
CA LEU A 58 7.48 -2.53 9.98
C LEU A 58 6.78 -1.67 11.04
N GLY A 59 5.99 -0.69 10.61
CA GLY A 59 5.11 0.08 11.47
C GLY A 59 5.76 1.36 11.99
N GLU A 60 5.29 2.47 11.43
CA GLU A 60 4.87 3.54 12.32
C GLU A 60 3.56 3.09 13.01
N ASP A 61 3.71 2.50 14.19
CA ASP A 61 2.74 2.63 15.26
C ASP A 61 2.75 4.10 15.73
N ALA A 62 2.10 4.99 14.99
CA ALA A 62 1.82 6.34 15.45
C ALA A 62 0.60 6.90 14.71
N VAL A 63 -0.47 7.10 15.48
CA VAL A 63 -1.74 7.75 15.07
C VAL A 63 -2.74 6.84 14.35
N ALA A 64 -2.99 5.68 14.96
CA ALA A 64 -4.35 5.42 15.44
C ALA A 64 -4.68 6.38 16.61
N ASN A 65 -4.63 7.70 16.40
CA ASN A 65 -5.23 8.68 17.31
C ASN A 65 -6.71 8.69 16.99
N TYR A 66 -7.35 7.57 17.31
CA TYR A 66 -8.77 7.57 17.62
C TYR A 66 -8.83 7.91 19.11
N PRO A 67 -9.10 9.17 19.52
CA PRO A 67 -9.71 9.33 20.82
C PRO A 67 -11.05 8.62 20.68
N ALA A 68 -11.22 7.49 21.37
CA ALA A 68 -12.54 6.94 21.58
C ALA A 68 -13.26 7.88 22.57
N PRO A 69 -14.31 8.63 22.20
CA PRO A 69 -15.26 9.06 23.21
C PRO A 69 -16.10 7.84 23.58
N THR A 70 -15.87 7.41 24.82
CA THR A 70 -16.68 6.55 25.68
C THR A 70 -18.17 6.43 25.27
N PRO A 71 -18.77 5.22 25.28
CA PRO A 71 -20.21 5.09 25.22
C PRO A 71 -20.81 5.67 26.52
N ALA A 72 -21.44 6.84 26.42
CA ALA A 72 -22.37 7.29 27.44
C ALA A 72 -23.63 6.41 27.36
N CYS A 73 -23.69 5.37 28.20
CA CYS A 73 -24.91 4.63 28.48
C CYS A 73 -25.61 5.26 29.70
N PRO A 74 -26.94 5.48 29.66
CA PRO A 74 -27.67 6.31 30.62
C PRO A 74 -28.21 5.48 31.79
N THR A 75 -28.25 6.09 32.98
CA THR A 75 -29.22 5.80 34.07
C THR A 75 -29.30 6.99 34.99
#